data_AF-A0A536TRT7-F1
#
_entry.id   AF-A0A536TRT7-F1
#
_cell.length_a   1.000
_cell.length_b   1.000
_cell.length_c   1.000
_cell.angle_alpha   90.00
_cell.angle_beta   90.00
_cell.angle_gamma   90.00
#
_symmetry.space_group_name_H-M   'P 1'
#
loop_
_entity.id
_entity.type
_entity.pdbx_description
1 polymer ?
#
loop_
_entity_poly.entity_id
_entity_poly.type
_entity_poly.pdbx_seq_one_letter_code
_entity_poly.pdbx_strand_id
1 'polypeptide(L)'
;MPARDFANTRYSPLADINAANVGTLRLAFTFSTGVSRGHEAAPIVVGDTMYIVTPYPNIVYALDLSRPSLSLRWKFEPKPEPFAQGVACCDVVNLGLAVADDRVFVNTLDNQTIALNASDGKERWRFRSADPRSGETRTMAPLVIKGRVLIGNDGSAFGVRGWLIALDQTSGKELWRAYSTGPDREVLIGSDYKPFYAKDRGTDLGVFYYGTANPAPWNAEQRPGDNKFTSGVFARDIVTGRARWFYQVSAHDQFHYEATNENILVDLELPGGTRKTLLHPDRNGYLYVFDRLTGEVLSATPFVRVTTSAGVDLSTGALHYAPEKLPRANIVVRDICPSSAGGKNWQPSAWSPRTRLLYIPHQNL
;
A
#
# COMPACT_ATOMS: atom_id res chain seq x y z
N MET A 1 9.48 -1.28 11.67
CA MET A 1 8.33 -1.12 10.73
C MET A 1 8.74 -1.54 9.32
N PRO A 2 7.83 -2.03 8.45
CA PRO A 2 8.15 -2.55 7.12
C PRO A 2 8.95 -1.60 6.23
N ALA A 3 8.62 -0.33 6.29
CA ALA A 3 9.17 0.73 5.46
C ALA A 3 10.52 1.30 5.95
N ARG A 4 11.10 0.73 7.02
CA ARG A 4 12.27 1.23 7.79
C ARG A 4 12.04 2.56 8.52
N ASP A 5 11.40 3.54 7.91
CA ASP A 5 11.06 4.84 8.52
C ASP A 5 9.68 5.35 8.08
N PHE A 6 9.13 6.35 8.79
CA PHE A 6 7.81 6.93 8.47
C PHE A 6 7.77 7.74 7.17
N ALA A 7 8.93 8.15 6.65
CA ALA A 7 9.04 8.77 5.34
C ALA A 7 9.07 7.73 4.20
N ASN A 8 9.08 6.43 4.55
CA ASN A 8 9.03 5.30 3.64
C ASN A 8 10.23 5.22 2.70
N THR A 9 11.39 5.74 3.12
CA THR A 9 12.54 5.92 2.21
C THR A 9 13.27 4.62 1.89
N ARG A 10 13.17 3.59 2.78
CA ARG A 10 13.94 2.34 2.71
C ARG A 10 15.46 2.54 2.56
N TYR A 11 15.96 3.71 2.95
CA TYR A 11 17.40 3.99 2.98
C TYR A 11 18.05 3.32 4.19
N SER A 12 19.37 3.17 4.22
CA SER A 12 20.12 2.84 5.45
C SER A 12 21.37 3.72 5.48
N PRO A 13 21.77 4.29 6.63
CA PRO A 13 22.96 5.12 6.70
C PRO A 13 24.23 4.28 6.92
N LEU A 14 24.10 2.98 7.19
CA LEU A 14 25.23 2.07 7.38
C LEU A 14 26.05 1.98 6.09
N ALA A 15 27.37 1.95 6.24
CA ALA A 15 28.31 2.02 5.11
C ALA A 15 29.40 0.93 5.16
N ASP A 16 29.33 0.01 6.12
CA ASP A 16 30.28 -1.11 6.24
C ASP A 16 30.30 -1.95 4.96
N ILE A 17 29.14 -2.12 4.32
CA ILE A 17 28.99 -2.66 2.97
C ILE A 17 28.85 -1.49 2.00
N ASN A 18 29.70 -1.45 0.97
CA ASN A 18 29.74 -0.40 -0.04
C ASN A 18 30.22 -0.94 -1.40
N ALA A 19 30.25 -0.07 -2.41
CA ALA A 19 30.59 -0.46 -3.79
C ALA A 19 31.99 -1.09 -3.93
N ALA A 20 32.93 -0.77 -3.03
CA ALA A 20 34.29 -1.31 -3.09
C ALA A 20 34.40 -2.74 -2.52
N ASN A 21 33.50 -3.14 -1.61
CA ASN A 21 33.59 -4.42 -0.91
C ASN A 21 32.35 -5.32 -1.06
N VAL A 22 31.27 -4.88 -1.71
CA VAL A 22 30.05 -5.70 -1.88
C VAL A 22 30.32 -7.05 -2.56
N GLY A 23 31.33 -7.14 -3.42
CA GLY A 23 31.77 -8.39 -4.06
C GLY A 23 32.34 -9.44 -3.10
N THR A 24 32.65 -9.07 -1.85
CA THR A 24 33.15 -9.99 -0.82
C THR A 24 32.05 -10.54 0.08
N LEU A 25 30.77 -10.17 -0.14
CA LEU A 25 29.68 -10.69 0.67
C LEU A 25 29.59 -12.22 0.58
N ARG A 26 29.26 -12.83 1.72
CA ARG A 26 29.04 -14.27 1.89
C ARG A 26 27.75 -14.46 2.68
N LEU A 27 27.10 -15.60 2.47
CA LEU A 27 25.94 -16.01 3.25
C LEU A 27 26.35 -16.18 4.72
N ALA A 28 25.69 -15.44 5.63
CA ALA A 28 25.94 -15.56 7.07
C ALA A 28 25.13 -16.70 7.71
N PHE A 29 23.83 -16.78 7.38
CA PHE A 29 22.92 -17.81 7.85
C PHE A 29 21.72 -17.93 6.91
N THR A 30 20.94 -19.00 7.06
CA THR A 30 19.62 -19.15 6.44
C THR A 30 18.61 -19.63 7.47
N PHE A 31 17.34 -19.31 7.25
CA PHE A 31 16.22 -19.80 8.04
C PHE A 31 15.11 -20.23 7.10
N SER A 32 14.65 -21.47 7.22
CA SER A 32 13.50 -21.97 6.47
C SER A 32 12.23 -21.70 7.25
N THR A 33 11.26 -21.05 6.62
CA THR A 33 9.94 -20.77 7.22
C THR A 33 9.06 -22.00 7.31
N GLY A 34 9.39 -23.07 6.57
CA GLY A 34 8.56 -24.27 6.44
C GLY A 34 7.27 -24.08 5.65
N VAL A 35 7.10 -22.94 4.98
CA VAL A 35 5.91 -22.58 4.19
C VAL A 35 6.33 -22.28 2.76
N SER A 36 5.53 -22.68 1.77
CA SER A 36 5.75 -22.39 0.35
C SER A 36 5.00 -21.10 -0.07
N ARG A 37 4.82 -20.85 -1.39
CA ARG A 37 4.18 -19.65 -1.97
C ARG A 37 4.99 -18.35 -1.85
N GLY A 38 4.45 -17.25 -2.37
CA GLY A 38 5.11 -15.95 -2.41
C GLY A 38 5.46 -15.41 -1.02
N HIS A 39 6.75 -15.17 -0.77
CA HIS A 39 7.24 -14.51 0.44
C HIS A 39 7.57 -13.06 0.13
N GLU A 40 6.63 -12.15 0.41
CA GLU A 40 6.78 -10.72 0.12
C GLU A 40 7.25 -9.91 1.33
N ALA A 41 6.94 -10.37 2.54
CA ALA A 41 7.34 -9.74 3.78
C ALA A 41 8.87 -9.70 3.95
N ALA A 42 9.41 -8.50 4.21
CA ALA A 42 10.75 -8.36 4.76
C ALA A 42 10.75 -8.60 6.28
N PRO A 43 11.80 -9.22 6.85
CA PRO A 43 11.95 -9.33 8.30
C PRO A 43 12.01 -7.96 8.99
N ILE A 44 11.51 -7.87 10.22
CA ILE A 44 11.68 -6.69 11.08
C ILE A 44 12.66 -7.02 12.20
N VAL A 45 13.67 -6.19 12.40
CA VAL A 45 14.64 -6.35 13.49
C VAL A 45 14.43 -5.25 14.52
N VAL A 46 14.28 -5.62 15.79
CA VAL A 46 14.24 -4.70 16.93
C VAL A 46 15.15 -5.25 18.02
N GLY A 47 16.18 -4.47 18.39
CA GLY A 47 17.23 -4.94 19.29
C GLY A 47 17.93 -6.17 18.73
N ASP A 48 17.92 -7.25 19.51
CA ASP A 48 18.52 -8.55 19.17
C ASP A 48 17.50 -9.56 18.60
N THR A 49 16.27 -9.12 18.27
CA THR A 49 15.22 -10.01 17.81
C THR A 49 14.80 -9.70 16.37
N MET A 50 14.80 -10.73 15.52
CA MET A 50 14.27 -10.68 14.16
C MET A 50 12.90 -11.35 14.09
N TYR A 51 11.92 -10.63 13.56
CA TYR A 51 10.56 -11.10 13.35
C TYR A 51 10.29 -11.37 11.88
N ILE A 52 9.72 -12.54 11.58
CA ILE A 52 9.37 -12.99 10.22
C ILE A 52 7.90 -13.38 10.21
N VAL A 53 7.18 -13.05 9.15
CA VAL A 53 5.84 -13.58 8.87
C VAL A 53 5.84 -14.31 7.53
N THR A 54 5.13 -15.43 7.45
CA THR A 54 4.98 -16.21 6.22
C THR A 54 3.78 -15.74 5.38
N PRO A 55 3.67 -16.15 4.10
CA PRO A 55 2.36 -16.26 3.44
C PRO A 55 1.40 -17.16 4.25
N TYR A 56 0.17 -17.34 3.79
CA TYR A 56 -0.80 -18.23 4.44
C TYR A 56 -0.14 -19.57 4.87
N PRO A 57 -0.27 -19.98 6.15
CA PRO A 57 -1.24 -19.54 7.15
C PRO A 57 -0.76 -18.41 8.07
N ASN A 58 0.13 -17.53 7.60
CA ASN A 58 0.60 -16.31 8.27
C ASN A 58 1.32 -16.57 9.62
N ILE A 59 2.17 -17.59 9.66
CA ILE A 59 2.96 -17.94 10.85
C ILE A 59 3.94 -16.81 11.16
N VAL A 60 4.05 -16.43 12.43
CA VAL A 60 5.04 -15.46 12.91
C VAL A 60 6.14 -16.18 13.67
N TYR A 61 7.39 -15.88 13.34
CA TYR A 61 8.59 -16.35 14.02
C TYR A 61 9.33 -15.18 14.66
N ALA A 62 9.83 -15.35 15.87
CA ALA A 62 10.81 -14.47 16.48
C ALA A 62 12.13 -15.22 16.70
N LEU A 63 13.21 -14.71 16.13
CA LEU A 63 14.53 -15.31 16.13
C LEU A 63 15.51 -14.46 16.93
N ASP A 64 16.37 -15.11 17.70
CA ASP A 64 17.44 -14.49 18.47
C ASP A 64 18.68 -14.25 17.62
N LEU A 65 19.07 -12.98 17.46
CA LEU A 65 20.28 -12.56 16.74
C LEU A 65 21.53 -12.50 17.61
N SER A 66 21.42 -12.71 18.93
CA SER A 66 22.57 -12.71 19.84
C SER A 66 23.46 -13.94 19.67
N ARG A 67 23.00 -14.95 18.92
CA ARG A 67 23.70 -16.22 18.69
C ARG A 67 23.80 -16.53 17.20
N PRO A 68 24.92 -17.11 16.71
CA PRO A 68 25.10 -17.43 15.29
C PRO A 68 24.03 -18.37 14.70
N SER A 69 23.40 -19.21 15.51
CA SER A 69 22.46 -20.25 15.07
C SER A 69 21.01 -19.79 14.89
N LEU A 70 20.69 -18.49 15.09
CA LEU A 70 19.33 -17.95 15.02
C LEU A 70 18.30 -18.77 15.82
N SER A 71 18.52 -18.95 17.13
CA SER A 71 17.59 -19.74 17.94
C SER A 71 16.19 -19.12 17.94
N LEU A 72 15.18 -19.97 17.74
CA LEU A 72 13.77 -19.58 17.83
C LEU A 72 13.45 -19.14 19.27
N ARG A 73 13.03 -17.89 19.46
CA ARG A 73 12.52 -17.39 20.74
C ARG A 73 11.08 -17.86 20.95
N TRP A 74 10.24 -17.64 19.94
CA TRP A 74 8.86 -18.10 19.94
C TRP A 74 8.31 -18.19 18.51
N LYS A 75 7.25 -18.96 18.35
CA LYS A 75 6.47 -19.14 17.11
C LYS A 75 4.99 -18.94 17.44
N PHE A 76 4.28 -18.22 16.58
CA PHE A 76 2.85 -18.04 16.67
C PHE A 76 2.16 -18.50 15.38
N GLU A 77 1.13 -19.33 15.53
CA GLU A 77 0.33 -19.87 14.43
C GLU A 77 -1.11 -19.35 14.53
N PRO A 78 -1.53 -18.40 13.67
CA PRO A 78 -2.82 -17.72 13.85
C PRO A 78 -4.04 -18.58 13.47
N LYS A 79 -3.85 -19.67 12.72
CA LYS A 79 -4.88 -20.60 12.23
C LYS A 79 -6.05 -19.92 11.49
N PRO A 80 -5.78 -19.11 10.45
CA PRO A 80 -6.81 -18.44 9.65
C PRO A 80 -7.73 -19.42 8.93
N GLU A 81 -9.00 -19.03 8.73
CA GLU A 81 -9.99 -19.84 8.00
C GLU A 81 -9.47 -20.26 6.61
N PRO A 82 -9.42 -21.58 6.28
CA PRO A 82 -8.92 -22.04 4.98
C PRO A 82 -9.68 -21.49 3.77
N PHE A 83 -10.95 -21.12 3.95
CA PHE A 83 -11.78 -20.50 2.92
C PHE A 83 -11.15 -19.25 2.31
N ALA A 84 -10.41 -18.46 3.10
CA ALA A 84 -9.80 -17.22 2.64
C ALA A 84 -8.83 -17.41 1.47
N GLN A 85 -8.23 -18.60 1.33
CA GLN A 85 -7.37 -18.92 0.18
C GLN A 85 -8.13 -18.92 -1.16
N GLY A 86 -9.42 -19.29 -1.14
CA GLY A 86 -10.25 -19.38 -2.35
C GLY A 86 -10.73 -18.03 -2.88
N VAL A 87 -10.57 -16.96 -2.09
CA VAL A 87 -10.98 -15.58 -2.43
C VAL A 87 -9.80 -14.61 -2.48
N ALA A 88 -8.56 -15.13 -2.46
CA ALA A 88 -7.36 -14.35 -2.72
C ALA A 88 -7.10 -14.29 -4.24
N CYS A 89 -7.00 -13.09 -4.82
CA CYS A 89 -6.89 -12.93 -6.27
C CYS A 89 -5.54 -13.40 -6.84
N CYS A 90 -4.48 -13.25 -6.06
CA CYS A 90 -3.15 -13.01 -6.59
C CYS A 90 -2.07 -13.71 -5.75
N ASP A 91 -2.30 -15.00 -5.45
CA ASP A 91 -1.59 -15.80 -4.43
C ASP A 91 -1.97 -15.43 -2.98
N VAL A 92 -1.52 -16.24 -2.01
CA VAL A 92 -1.87 -16.16 -0.58
C VAL A 92 -0.78 -15.45 0.23
N VAL A 93 -0.26 -14.36 -0.33
CA VAL A 93 0.89 -13.62 0.17
C VAL A 93 0.60 -12.82 1.45
N ASN A 94 1.67 -12.35 2.10
CA ASN A 94 1.60 -11.42 3.22
C ASN A 94 2.77 -10.44 3.11
N LEU A 95 2.48 -9.13 3.19
CA LEU A 95 3.46 -8.08 2.97
C LEU A 95 4.21 -7.66 4.24
N GLY A 96 3.90 -8.27 5.39
CA GLY A 96 4.69 -8.10 6.60
C GLY A 96 3.90 -7.86 7.87
N LEU A 97 4.67 -7.61 8.93
CA LEU A 97 4.20 -7.28 10.27
C LEU A 97 4.72 -5.90 10.69
N ALA A 98 4.14 -5.35 11.75
CA ALA A 98 4.68 -4.18 12.43
C ALA A 98 5.13 -4.55 13.84
N VAL A 99 6.17 -3.86 14.32
CA VAL A 99 6.60 -3.92 15.72
C VAL A 99 6.60 -2.49 16.24
N ALA A 100 5.92 -2.28 17.36
CA ALA A 100 5.86 -1.00 18.05
C ALA A 100 5.70 -1.24 19.55
N ASP A 101 6.50 -0.50 20.32
CA ASP A 101 6.63 -0.69 21.77
C ASP A 101 6.95 -2.16 22.10
N ASP A 102 6.17 -2.79 22.97
CA ASP A 102 6.29 -4.17 23.42
C ASP A 102 5.40 -5.16 22.61
N ARG A 103 4.98 -4.77 21.40
CA ARG A 103 3.99 -5.52 20.60
C ARG A 103 4.43 -5.78 19.16
N VAL A 104 4.00 -6.94 18.66
CA VAL A 104 4.04 -7.33 17.25
C VAL A 104 2.61 -7.35 16.72
N PHE A 105 2.36 -6.72 15.57
CA PHE A 105 1.06 -6.68 14.91
C PHE A 105 1.14 -7.41 13.58
N VAL A 106 0.25 -8.38 13.39
CA VAL A 106 0.18 -9.19 12.18
C VAL A 106 -1.25 -9.23 11.64
N ASN A 107 -1.36 -9.19 10.32
CA ASN A 107 -2.61 -9.39 9.60
C ASN A 107 -2.66 -10.81 9.04
N THR A 108 -3.84 -11.44 9.08
CA THR A 108 -4.10 -12.75 8.49
C THR A 108 -5.00 -12.62 7.26
N LEU A 109 -4.88 -13.59 6.35
CA LEU A 109 -5.62 -13.59 5.09
C LEU A 109 -7.16 -13.55 5.29
N ASP A 110 -7.67 -14.11 6.39
CA ASP A 110 -9.09 -14.14 6.76
C ASP A 110 -9.55 -12.90 7.54
N ASN A 111 -8.94 -11.74 7.26
CA ASN A 111 -9.32 -10.42 7.76
C ASN A 111 -9.15 -10.18 9.26
N GLN A 112 -8.24 -10.91 9.90
CA GLN A 112 -7.92 -10.69 11.32
C GLN A 112 -6.65 -9.86 11.49
N THR A 113 -6.65 -9.01 12.51
CA THR A 113 -5.48 -8.27 12.98
C THR A 113 -5.22 -8.70 14.40
N ILE A 114 -3.99 -9.13 14.68
CA ILE A 114 -3.62 -9.74 15.95
C ILE A 114 -2.44 -8.97 16.52
N ALA A 115 -2.55 -8.60 17.79
CA ALA A 115 -1.42 -8.08 18.56
C ALA A 115 -0.85 -9.17 19.45
N LEU A 116 0.46 -9.35 19.40
CA LEU A 116 1.23 -10.29 20.20
C LEU A 116 2.17 -9.54 21.12
N ASN A 117 2.46 -10.10 22.29
CA ASN A 117 3.63 -9.74 23.08
C ASN A 117 4.90 -9.92 22.24
N ALA A 118 5.74 -8.90 22.15
CA ALA A 118 7.02 -9.01 21.46
C ALA A 118 7.99 -9.99 22.14
N SER A 119 7.88 -10.16 23.45
CA SER A 119 8.76 -11.00 24.27
C SER A 119 8.46 -12.49 24.20
N ASP A 120 7.19 -12.89 24.23
CA ASP A 120 6.77 -14.31 24.33
C ASP A 120 5.78 -14.77 23.26
N GLY A 121 5.38 -13.88 22.34
CA GLY A 121 4.47 -14.21 21.24
C GLY A 121 3.03 -14.48 21.65
N LYS A 122 2.66 -14.31 22.94
CA LYS A 122 1.27 -14.51 23.38
C LYS A 122 0.37 -13.41 22.84
N GLU A 123 -0.82 -13.81 22.41
CA GLU A 123 -1.85 -12.91 21.95
C GLU A 123 -2.33 -11.98 23.06
N ARG A 124 -2.40 -10.68 22.75
CA ARG A 124 -3.01 -9.65 23.60
C ARG A 124 -4.46 -9.39 23.20
N TRP A 125 -4.69 -9.24 21.90
CA TRP A 125 -6.01 -9.02 21.33
C TRP A 125 -6.05 -9.45 19.88
N ARG A 126 -7.27 -9.65 19.38
CA ARG A 126 -7.57 -10.00 18.00
C ARG A 126 -8.82 -9.26 17.55
N PHE A 127 -8.75 -8.65 16.38
CA PHE A 127 -9.83 -7.92 15.74
C PHE A 127 -10.14 -8.54 14.38
N ARG A 128 -11.41 -8.80 14.09
CA ARG A 128 -11.87 -9.30 12.78
C ARG A 128 -12.67 -8.20 12.09
N SER A 129 -12.24 -7.77 10.91
CA SER A 129 -12.91 -6.68 10.19
C SER A 129 -14.05 -7.15 9.30
N ALA A 130 -14.00 -8.39 8.81
CA ALA A 130 -14.96 -8.96 7.86
C ALA A 130 -14.93 -10.51 7.86
N ASP A 131 -15.92 -11.09 7.19
CA ASP A 131 -15.96 -12.51 6.84
C ASP A 131 -15.39 -12.71 5.42
N PRO A 132 -14.36 -13.57 5.20
CA PRO A 132 -13.83 -13.80 3.85
C PRO A 132 -14.88 -14.33 2.86
N ARG A 133 -16.03 -14.86 3.33
CA ARG A 133 -17.17 -15.25 2.47
C ARG A 133 -17.77 -14.07 1.68
N SER A 134 -17.49 -12.82 2.05
CA SER A 134 -17.86 -11.65 1.25
C SER A 134 -16.88 -11.34 0.11
N GLY A 135 -15.84 -12.16 -0.09
CA GLY A 135 -14.78 -11.91 -1.07
C GLY A 135 -13.66 -10.98 -0.57
N GLU A 136 -13.73 -10.55 0.71
CA GLU A 136 -12.71 -9.69 1.32
C GLU A 136 -11.55 -10.53 1.87
N THR A 137 -10.31 -10.09 1.65
CA THR A 137 -9.10 -10.68 2.28
C THR A 137 -8.16 -9.57 2.74
N ARG A 138 -7.05 -9.94 3.39
CA ARG A 138 -5.99 -8.98 3.73
C ARG A 138 -4.59 -9.55 3.58
N THR A 139 -3.79 -8.89 2.76
CA THR A 139 -2.37 -9.22 2.49
C THR A 139 -1.42 -8.14 3.02
N MET A 140 -1.86 -6.88 3.05
CA MET A 140 -1.05 -5.72 3.45
C MET A 140 -0.58 -5.77 4.91
N ALA A 141 0.66 -5.32 5.14
CA ALA A 141 1.20 -5.15 6.48
C ALA A 141 0.46 -4.04 7.27
N PRO A 142 0.27 -4.19 8.59
CA PRO A 142 -0.25 -3.09 9.41
C PRO A 142 0.78 -1.95 9.52
N LEU A 143 0.29 -0.73 9.74
CA LEU A 143 1.12 0.44 10.00
C LEU A 143 0.79 1.04 11.36
N VAL A 144 1.77 1.12 12.26
CA VAL A 144 1.57 1.65 13.62
C VAL A 144 2.09 3.08 13.71
N ILE A 145 1.22 4.03 14.03
CA ILE A 145 1.54 5.45 14.17
C ILE A 145 0.79 6.01 15.38
N LYS A 146 1.50 6.64 16.32
CA LYS A 146 0.91 7.40 17.44
C LYS A 146 -0.19 6.62 18.20
N GLY A 147 0.12 5.40 18.65
CA GLY A 147 -0.83 4.59 19.42
C GLY A 147 -1.95 3.95 18.58
N ARG A 148 -1.85 3.94 17.25
CA ARG A 148 -2.89 3.44 16.34
C ARG A 148 -2.33 2.44 15.35
N VAL A 149 -3.06 1.36 15.11
CA VAL A 149 -2.75 0.34 14.10
C VAL A 149 -3.65 0.57 12.90
N LEU A 150 -3.08 1.00 11.79
CA LEU A 150 -3.78 1.18 10.52
C LEU A 150 -3.80 -0.12 9.73
N ILE A 151 -4.99 -0.49 9.25
CA ILE A 151 -5.22 -1.67 8.41
C ILE A 151 -6.21 -1.32 7.29
N GLY A 152 -5.99 -1.92 6.11
CA GLY A 152 -6.93 -1.87 4.99
C GLY A 152 -7.54 -3.24 4.70
N ASN A 153 -8.16 -3.36 3.54
CA ASN A 153 -8.70 -4.59 2.98
C ASN A 153 -8.33 -4.78 1.51
N ASP A 154 -8.48 -6.02 1.04
CA ASP A 154 -8.32 -6.46 -0.35
C ASP A 154 -9.64 -7.07 -0.85
N GLY A 155 -9.80 -7.16 -2.17
CA GLY A 155 -10.97 -7.81 -2.78
C GLY A 155 -11.68 -6.99 -3.87
N SER A 156 -11.04 -5.98 -4.46
CA SER A 156 -11.60 -5.21 -5.58
C SER A 156 -12.04 -6.12 -6.74
N ALA A 157 -11.29 -7.19 -7.03
CA ALA A 157 -11.64 -8.21 -8.01
C ALA A 157 -12.95 -8.97 -7.71
N PHE A 158 -13.39 -8.95 -6.45
CA PHE A 158 -14.63 -9.57 -5.97
C PHE A 158 -15.71 -8.53 -5.62
N GLY A 159 -15.54 -7.28 -6.03
CA GLY A 159 -16.52 -6.21 -5.78
C GLY A 159 -16.55 -5.69 -4.35
N VAL A 160 -15.49 -5.94 -3.57
CA VAL A 160 -15.40 -5.48 -2.18
C VAL A 160 -15.22 -3.96 -2.13
N ARG A 161 -15.98 -3.30 -1.26
CA ARG A 161 -15.85 -1.87 -1.00
C ARG A 161 -14.64 -1.59 -0.11
N GLY A 162 -13.78 -0.68 -0.56
CA GLY A 162 -12.57 -0.37 0.18
C GLY A 162 -12.75 0.49 1.40
N TRP A 163 -11.91 0.25 2.40
CA TRP A 163 -11.86 1.02 3.62
C TRP A 163 -10.44 1.04 4.23
N LEU A 164 -10.22 2.01 5.11
CA LEU A 164 -9.09 2.09 6.03
C LEU A 164 -9.63 2.20 7.46
N ILE A 165 -9.11 1.37 8.37
CA ILE A 165 -9.46 1.41 9.79
C ILE A 165 -8.23 1.85 10.59
N ALA A 166 -8.45 2.62 11.66
CA ALA A 166 -7.53 2.70 12.78
C ALA A 166 -8.06 1.93 13.98
N LEU A 167 -7.24 1.03 14.51
CA LEU A 167 -7.45 0.38 15.79
C LEU A 167 -6.61 1.05 16.87
N ASP A 168 -7.12 1.09 18.09
CA ASP A 168 -6.32 1.41 19.27
C ASP A 168 -5.23 0.33 19.47
N GLN A 169 -3.96 0.75 19.57
CA GLN A 169 -2.82 -0.17 19.66
C GLN A 169 -2.87 -1.08 20.89
N THR A 170 -3.49 -0.62 21.99
CA THR A 170 -3.51 -1.35 23.26
C THR A 170 -4.64 -2.35 23.33
N SER A 171 -5.84 -1.97 22.89
CA SER A 171 -7.08 -2.73 23.08
C SER A 171 -7.60 -3.41 21.81
N GLY A 172 -7.13 -3.01 20.63
CA GLY A 172 -7.67 -3.47 19.34
C GLY A 172 -9.04 -2.89 18.99
N LYS A 173 -9.56 -1.94 19.78
CA LYS A 173 -10.84 -1.28 19.52
C LYS A 173 -10.76 -0.43 18.25
N GLU A 174 -11.74 -0.54 17.37
CA GLU A 174 -11.91 0.35 16.22
C GLU A 174 -12.14 1.80 16.70
N LEU A 175 -11.25 2.71 16.28
CA LEU A 175 -11.30 4.13 16.60
C LEU A 175 -12.04 4.92 15.52
N TRP A 176 -11.75 4.60 14.26
CA TRP A 176 -12.43 5.16 13.10
C TRP A 176 -12.28 4.23 11.89
N ARG A 177 -13.20 4.39 10.94
CA ARG A 177 -13.18 3.74 9.62
C ARG A 177 -13.53 4.76 8.54
N ALA A 178 -12.72 4.80 7.49
CA ALA A 178 -12.94 5.62 6.32
C ALA A 178 -13.11 4.72 5.09
N TYR A 179 -14.25 4.81 4.42
CA TYR A 179 -14.47 4.11 3.15
C TYR A 179 -13.82 4.86 1.98
N SER A 180 -13.59 4.16 0.87
CA SER A 180 -13.00 4.71 -0.35
C SER A 180 -14.03 5.27 -1.34
N THR A 181 -15.31 4.94 -1.16
CA THR A 181 -16.43 5.39 -2.02
C THR A 181 -17.66 5.65 -1.16
N GLY A 182 -18.79 6.09 -1.73
CA GLY A 182 -20.03 6.41 -1.00
C GLY A 182 -20.09 7.83 -0.42
N PRO A 183 -21.08 8.12 0.45
CA PRO A 183 -21.35 9.48 0.92
C PRO A 183 -20.20 10.04 1.77
N ASP A 184 -20.08 11.37 1.83
CA ASP A 184 -18.97 12.06 2.50
C ASP A 184 -18.77 11.60 3.95
N ARG A 185 -19.88 11.34 4.66
CA ARG A 185 -19.86 10.85 6.05
C ARG A 185 -19.14 9.51 6.23
N GLU A 186 -19.15 8.64 5.22
CA GLU A 186 -18.51 7.32 5.26
C GLU A 186 -17.06 7.38 4.77
N VAL A 187 -16.77 8.27 3.82
CA VAL A 187 -15.41 8.55 3.35
C VAL A 187 -14.61 9.41 4.34
N LEU A 188 -15.29 10.00 5.33
CA LEU A 188 -14.78 11.00 6.29
C LEU A 188 -14.29 12.28 5.59
N ILE A 189 -15.06 12.78 4.63
CA ILE A 189 -14.88 14.12 4.06
C ILE A 189 -15.59 15.13 4.98
N GLY A 190 -14.89 16.17 5.38
CA GLY A 190 -15.38 17.21 6.29
C GLY A 190 -14.93 18.61 5.87
N SER A 191 -15.20 19.61 6.70
CA SER A 191 -14.84 21.01 6.44
C SER A 191 -13.32 21.26 6.35
N ASP A 192 -12.52 20.29 6.79
CA ASP A 192 -11.06 20.28 6.71
C ASP A 192 -10.50 19.68 5.43
N TYR A 193 -11.36 19.17 4.55
CA TYR A 193 -11.01 18.71 3.22
C TYR A 193 -10.82 19.92 2.28
N LYS A 194 -9.57 20.14 1.84
CA LYS A 194 -9.15 21.29 1.04
C LYS A 194 -8.26 20.85 -0.12
N PRO A 195 -8.81 20.13 -1.11
CA PRO A 195 -8.04 19.67 -2.25
C PRO A 195 -7.63 20.83 -3.15
N PHE A 196 -6.45 20.68 -3.75
CA PHE A 196 -5.87 21.69 -4.64
C PHE A 196 -6.77 21.95 -5.87
N TYR A 197 -7.18 20.90 -6.57
CA TYR A 197 -7.93 21.02 -7.82
C TYR A 197 -9.42 21.30 -7.62
N ALA A 198 -9.99 22.13 -8.50
CA ALA A 198 -11.41 22.48 -8.45
C ALA A 198 -12.34 21.26 -8.66
N LYS A 199 -11.94 20.32 -9.52
CA LYS A 199 -12.70 19.08 -9.82
C LYS A 199 -12.91 18.16 -8.63
N ASP A 200 -12.13 18.34 -7.57
CA ASP A 200 -12.16 17.52 -6.37
C ASP A 200 -12.84 18.25 -5.19
N ARG A 201 -13.37 19.47 -5.40
CA ARG A 201 -14.12 20.24 -4.40
C ARG A 201 -15.62 20.05 -4.58
N GLY A 202 -16.37 20.07 -3.49
CA GLY A 202 -17.83 19.90 -3.49
C GLY A 202 -18.29 19.06 -2.30
N THR A 203 -19.52 18.56 -2.39
CA THR A 203 -20.14 17.65 -1.42
C THR A 203 -20.56 16.37 -2.11
N ASP A 204 -20.51 15.25 -1.39
CA ASP A 204 -20.92 13.91 -1.83
C ASP A 204 -20.28 13.50 -3.17
N LEU A 205 -18.96 13.68 -3.25
CA LEU A 205 -18.17 13.37 -4.44
C LEU A 205 -17.97 11.86 -4.66
N GLY A 206 -18.16 11.06 -3.61
CA GLY A 206 -18.02 9.61 -3.69
C GLY A 206 -19.22 8.96 -4.39
N VAL A 207 -18.95 7.93 -5.19
CA VAL A 207 -20.00 7.22 -5.95
C VAL A 207 -20.25 5.82 -5.40
N PHE A 208 -21.24 5.10 -5.95
CA PHE A 208 -21.67 3.78 -5.45
C PHE A 208 -20.68 2.64 -5.75
N TYR A 209 -19.85 2.77 -6.79
CA TYR A 209 -18.93 1.71 -7.20
C TYR A 209 -17.95 1.33 -6.08
N TYR A 210 -17.60 0.05 -6.01
CA TYR A 210 -16.77 -0.51 -4.95
C TYR A 210 -15.32 -0.66 -5.40
N GLY A 211 -14.39 -0.82 -4.46
CA GLY A 211 -12.95 -0.91 -4.71
C GLY A 211 -12.13 -0.27 -3.61
N THR A 212 -11.05 -0.95 -3.22
CA THR A 212 -9.99 -0.48 -2.30
C THR A 212 -8.97 0.37 -3.04
N ALA A 213 -8.61 -0.10 -4.22
CA ALA A 213 -7.63 0.48 -5.10
C ALA A 213 -8.28 0.83 -6.43
N ASN A 214 -8.46 -0.11 -7.36
CA ASN A 214 -9.22 0.11 -8.60
C ASN A 214 -10.73 -0.03 -8.36
N PRO A 215 -11.57 0.61 -9.20
CA PRO A 215 -13.01 0.39 -9.18
C PRO A 215 -13.39 -0.98 -9.75
N ALA A 216 -14.49 -1.53 -9.21
CA ALA A 216 -15.08 -2.79 -9.63
C ALA A 216 -16.42 -2.56 -10.35
N PRO A 217 -16.78 -3.40 -11.35
CA PRO A 217 -15.96 -4.47 -11.95
C PRO A 217 -14.86 -3.91 -12.87
N TRP A 218 -13.96 -4.75 -13.40
CA TRP A 218 -12.93 -4.27 -14.35
C TRP A 218 -13.53 -3.67 -15.62
N ASN A 219 -14.66 -4.21 -16.09
CA ASN A 219 -15.39 -3.65 -17.24
C ASN A 219 -15.92 -2.24 -16.92
N ALA A 220 -15.26 -1.22 -17.45
CA ALA A 220 -15.57 0.17 -17.18
C ALA A 220 -16.92 0.62 -17.76
N GLU A 221 -17.42 -0.02 -18.82
CA GLU A 221 -18.73 0.31 -19.42
C GLU A 221 -19.90 0.05 -18.46
N GLN A 222 -19.70 -0.84 -17.47
CA GLN A 222 -20.70 -1.11 -16.41
C GLN A 222 -20.68 -0.07 -15.30
N ARG A 223 -19.70 0.84 -15.29
CA ARG A 223 -19.47 1.78 -14.20
C ARG A 223 -19.16 3.21 -14.68
N PRO A 224 -20.10 3.87 -15.39
CA PRO A 224 -19.89 5.24 -15.86
C PRO A 224 -19.51 6.22 -14.73
N GLY A 225 -18.71 7.22 -15.10
CA GLY A 225 -18.23 8.28 -14.22
C GLY A 225 -16.86 8.01 -13.62
N ASP A 226 -16.27 9.03 -12.98
CA ASP A 226 -14.89 9.00 -12.46
C ASP A 226 -14.61 7.88 -11.44
N ASN A 227 -15.64 7.26 -10.87
CA ASN A 227 -15.53 6.23 -9.85
C ASN A 227 -14.79 6.70 -8.56
N LYS A 228 -15.01 7.95 -8.16
CA LYS A 228 -14.38 8.51 -6.95
C LYS A 228 -14.81 7.78 -5.66
N PHE A 229 -13.91 7.53 -4.71
CA PHE A 229 -12.50 7.95 -4.63
C PHE A 229 -11.52 6.78 -4.85
N THR A 230 -11.78 5.94 -5.85
CA THR A 230 -10.87 4.85 -6.25
C THR A 230 -9.68 5.38 -7.04
N SER A 231 -8.62 4.59 -7.15
CA SER A 231 -7.40 4.82 -7.95
C SER A 231 -6.80 6.19 -7.69
N GLY A 232 -6.58 6.49 -6.40
CA GLY A 232 -5.99 7.75 -5.99
C GLY A 232 -5.33 7.70 -4.62
N VAL A 233 -4.73 8.84 -4.27
CA VAL A 233 -3.97 9.03 -3.04
C VAL A 233 -4.75 9.95 -2.11
N PHE A 234 -4.94 9.52 -0.87
CA PHE A 234 -5.48 10.34 0.21
C PHE A 234 -4.36 10.83 1.14
N ALA A 235 -4.48 12.07 1.63
CA ALA A 235 -3.91 12.45 2.91
C ALA A 235 -5.01 12.54 3.96
N ARG A 236 -4.80 11.89 5.12
CA ARG A 236 -5.76 11.83 6.21
C ARG A 236 -5.13 12.24 7.54
N ASP A 237 -5.95 12.83 8.39
CA ASP A 237 -5.62 13.06 9.78
C ASP A 237 -5.60 11.73 10.53
N ILE A 238 -4.48 11.39 11.16
CA ILE A 238 -4.31 10.09 11.83
C ILE A 238 -5.23 9.88 13.04
N VAL A 239 -5.63 10.98 13.71
CA VAL A 239 -6.43 10.90 14.93
C VAL A 239 -7.89 10.64 14.59
N THR A 240 -8.39 11.33 13.56
CA THR A 240 -9.83 11.38 13.22
C THR A 240 -10.20 10.58 11.96
N GLY A 241 -9.23 10.23 11.11
CA GLY A 241 -9.45 9.59 9.82
C GLY A 241 -9.92 10.54 8.71
N ARG A 242 -10.21 11.81 9.04
CA ARG A 242 -10.73 12.80 8.09
C ARG A 242 -9.73 13.13 6.99
N ALA A 243 -10.22 13.21 5.76
CA ALA A 243 -9.39 13.55 4.61
C ALA A 243 -9.01 15.03 4.60
N ARG A 244 -7.75 15.32 4.32
CA ARG A 244 -7.24 16.67 4.06
C ARG A 244 -7.27 17.01 2.58
N TRP A 245 -6.88 16.05 1.73
CA TRP A 245 -6.97 16.13 0.29
C TRP A 245 -7.02 14.73 -0.31
N PHE A 246 -7.48 14.65 -1.56
CA PHE A 246 -7.44 13.45 -2.40
C PHE A 246 -7.02 13.85 -3.82
N TYR A 247 -6.28 12.97 -4.47
CA TYR A 247 -5.99 13.08 -5.89
C TYR A 247 -6.22 11.73 -6.58
N GLN A 248 -7.02 11.73 -7.65
CA GLN A 248 -7.25 10.54 -8.47
C GLN A 248 -6.19 10.42 -9.57
N VAL A 249 -5.32 9.41 -9.49
CA VAL A 249 -4.28 9.18 -10.51
C VAL A 249 -4.84 8.58 -11.79
N SER A 250 -5.93 7.80 -11.68
CA SER A 250 -6.59 7.14 -12.82
C SER A 250 -8.11 7.27 -12.67
N ALA A 251 -8.65 8.44 -13.03
CA ALA A 251 -10.10 8.69 -13.01
C ALA A 251 -10.82 7.77 -14.00
N HIS A 252 -11.93 7.16 -13.59
CA HIS A 252 -12.62 6.14 -14.40
C HIS A 252 -11.68 5.04 -14.92
N ASP A 253 -10.81 4.51 -14.06
CA ASP A 253 -9.76 3.53 -14.41
C ASP A 253 -10.26 2.46 -15.40
N GLN A 254 -9.46 2.17 -16.42
CA GLN A 254 -9.81 1.28 -17.53
C GLN A 254 -8.94 0.03 -17.57
N PHE A 255 -7.84 0.03 -16.82
CA PHE A 255 -6.72 -0.89 -17.04
C PHE A 255 -6.33 -1.66 -15.78
N HIS A 256 -7.11 -1.54 -14.69
CA HIS A 256 -6.77 -2.09 -13.39
C HIS A 256 -5.47 -1.48 -12.82
N TYR A 257 -5.32 -0.15 -12.98
CA TYR A 257 -4.21 0.61 -12.40
C TYR A 257 -4.55 1.05 -10.98
N GLU A 258 -4.27 0.16 -10.04
CA GLU A 258 -4.44 0.37 -8.60
C GLU A 258 -3.43 1.38 -8.04
N ALA A 259 -3.91 2.43 -7.37
CA ALA A 259 -3.04 3.46 -6.78
C ALA A 259 -2.50 3.08 -5.37
N THR A 260 -2.27 1.79 -5.12
CA THR A 260 -1.81 1.26 -3.82
C THR A 260 -0.29 1.20 -3.69
N ASN A 261 0.44 1.59 -4.73
CA ASN A 261 1.89 1.71 -4.68
C ASN A 261 2.32 2.70 -3.57
N GLU A 262 3.55 2.52 -3.08
CA GLU A 262 4.04 3.25 -1.92
C GLU A 262 4.13 4.76 -2.14
N ASN A 263 4.00 5.49 -1.03
CA ASN A 263 4.18 6.93 -0.97
C ASN A 263 5.47 7.24 -0.19
N ILE A 264 6.42 7.95 -0.82
CA ILE A 264 7.73 8.27 -0.24
C ILE A 264 7.81 9.77 0.04
N LEU A 265 8.08 10.16 1.28
CA LEU A 265 8.09 11.55 1.69
C LEU A 265 9.52 12.10 1.64
N VAL A 266 9.72 13.12 0.82
CA VAL A 266 11.02 13.81 0.70
C VAL A 266 10.81 15.32 0.56
N ASP A 267 11.75 16.10 1.09
CA ASP A 267 11.78 17.54 0.86
C ASP A 267 12.73 17.76 -0.34
N LEU A 268 12.20 18.30 -1.44
CA LEU A 268 12.94 18.50 -2.68
C LEU A 268 13.24 19.99 -2.90
N GLU A 269 14.49 20.28 -3.25
CA GLU A 269 14.86 21.59 -3.80
C GLU A 269 14.34 21.71 -5.24
N LEU A 270 13.35 22.59 -5.44
CA LEU A 270 12.75 22.89 -6.73
C LEU A 270 12.97 24.38 -7.07
N PRO A 271 12.80 24.81 -8.33
CA PRO A 271 12.74 26.23 -8.65
C PRO A 271 11.68 26.93 -7.77
N GLY A 272 12.09 27.96 -7.02
CA GLY A 272 11.22 28.64 -6.05
C GLY A 272 11.36 28.15 -4.59
N GLY A 273 12.23 27.18 -4.31
CA GLY A 273 12.64 26.78 -2.96
C GLY A 273 12.32 25.33 -2.62
N THR A 274 12.60 24.95 -1.37
CA THR A 274 12.34 23.61 -0.85
C THR A 274 10.83 23.33 -0.78
N ARG A 275 10.36 22.27 -1.45
CA ARG A 275 8.98 21.79 -1.38
C ARG A 275 8.88 20.50 -0.59
N LYS A 276 7.82 20.41 0.22
CA LYS A 276 7.47 19.23 1.00
C LYS A 276 6.73 18.25 0.09
N THR A 277 7.43 17.27 -0.45
CA THR A 277 6.88 16.39 -1.48
C THR A 277 6.52 14.99 -1.00
N LEU A 278 5.67 14.33 -1.79
CA LEU A 278 5.36 12.90 -1.76
C LEU A 278 5.62 12.35 -3.18
N LEU A 279 6.44 11.32 -3.28
CA LEU A 279 6.73 10.61 -4.53
C LEU A 279 5.90 9.34 -4.59
N HIS A 280 5.24 9.12 -5.72
CA HIS A 280 4.36 7.98 -5.95
C HIS A 280 4.55 7.44 -7.38
N PRO A 281 5.40 6.41 -7.57
CA PRO A 281 5.49 5.68 -8.83
C PRO A 281 4.30 4.74 -8.98
N ASP A 282 3.34 5.10 -9.83
CA ASP A 282 2.05 4.42 -9.94
C ASP A 282 2.05 3.26 -10.95
N ARG A 283 1.06 2.36 -10.83
CA ARG A 283 0.78 1.28 -11.78
C ARG A 283 0.57 1.78 -13.21
N ASN A 284 -0.01 2.98 -13.39
CA ASN A 284 -0.22 3.57 -14.73
C ASN A 284 1.09 3.98 -15.46
N GLY A 285 2.25 3.86 -14.81
CA GLY A 285 3.56 4.10 -15.42
C GLY A 285 4.10 5.52 -15.24
N TYR A 286 3.39 6.39 -14.52
CA TYR A 286 3.84 7.74 -14.17
C TYR A 286 4.42 7.78 -12.75
N LEU A 287 5.51 8.54 -12.60
CA LEU A 287 6.01 8.99 -11.30
C LEU A 287 5.34 10.32 -10.99
N TYR A 288 4.44 10.30 -10.02
CA TYR A 288 3.81 11.50 -9.50
C TYR A 288 4.66 12.10 -8.38
N VAL A 289 4.88 13.41 -8.46
CA VAL A 289 5.48 14.23 -7.41
C VAL A 289 4.42 15.19 -6.92
N PHE A 290 3.92 14.98 -5.70
CA PHE A 290 2.91 15.83 -5.10
C PHE A 290 3.54 16.82 -4.12
N ASP A 291 2.96 18.00 -3.96
CA ASP A 291 3.06 18.72 -2.69
C ASP A 291 2.20 17.98 -1.65
N ARG A 292 2.84 17.41 -0.63
CA ARG A 292 2.16 16.50 0.30
C ARG A 292 1.18 17.20 1.24
N LEU A 293 1.22 18.53 1.33
CA LEU A 293 0.33 19.29 2.21
C LEU A 293 -0.98 19.67 1.50
N THR A 294 -0.92 19.89 0.18
CA THR A 294 -2.05 20.42 -0.60
C THR A 294 -2.65 19.42 -1.58
N GLY A 295 -1.89 18.40 -2.00
CA GLY A 295 -2.27 17.47 -3.06
C GLY A 295 -2.06 18.02 -4.48
N GLU A 296 -1.39 19.16 -4.64
CA GLU A 296 -0.94 19.68 -5.95
C GLU A 296 0.02 18.70 -6.61
N VAL A 297 -0.19 18.38 -7.89
CA VAL A 297 0.78 17.60 -8.68
C VAL A 297 1.81 18.55 -9.26
N LEU A 298 3.04 18.45 -8.75
CA LEU A 298 4.19 19.24 -9.20
C LEU A 298 4.83 18.66 -10.46
N SER A 299 4.76 17.33 -10.62
CA SER A 299 5.21 16.62 -11.81
C SER A 299 4.50 15.27 -11.93
N ALA A 300 4.26 14.83 -13.16
CA ALA A 300 3.80 13.48 -13.48
C ALA A 300 4.52 13.03 -14.76
N THR A 301 5.64 12.33 -14.60
CA THR A 301 6.50 11.93 -15.73
C THR A 301 6.49 10.41 -15.89
N PRO A 302 6.34 9.88 -17.12
CA PRO A 302 6.49 8.44 -17.35
C PRO A 302 7.86 7.92 -16.91
N PHE A 303 7.90 6.81 -16.17
CA PHE A 303 9.15 6.08 -15.85
C PHE A 303 9.28 4.77 -16.64
N VAL A 304 8.24 4.41 -17.40
CA VAL A 304 8.20 3.29 -18.37
C VAL A 304 7.50 3.76 -19.64
N ARG A 305 7.46 2.89 -20.67
CA ARG A 305 6.64 3.14 -21.86
C ARG A 305 5.16 3.19 -21.49
N VAL A 306 4.49 4.27 -21.87
CA VAL A 306 3.03 4.46 -21.69
C VAL A 306 2.40 4.64 -23.07
N THR A 307 1.37 3.84 -23.36
CA THR A 307 0.50 4.01 -24.54
C THR A 307 -0.93 4.34 -24.15
N THR A 308 -1.33 4.06 -22.91
CA THR A 308 -2.72 4.23 -22.44
C THR A 308 -3.16 5.68 -22.25
N SER A 309 -2.23 6.62 -22.23
CA SER A 309 -2.51 8.05 -22.04
C SER A 309 -1.44 8.92 -22.69
N ALA A 310 -1.82 10.17 -22.97
CA ALA A 310 -0.95 11.19 -23.56
C ALA A 310 -0.21 12.04 -22.51
N GLY A 311 -0.50 11.85 -21.23
CA GLY A 311 0.06 12.66 -20.13
C GLY A 311 -1.00 13.11 -19.13
N VAL A 312 -0.51 13.85 -18.13
CA VAL A 312 -1.33 14.49 -17.10
C VAL A 312 -1.29 15.99 -17.32
N ASP A 313 -2.45 16.62 -17.42
CA ASP A 313 -2.55 18.08 -17.39
C ASP A 313 -2.40 18.54 -15.94
N LEU A 314 -1.27 19.18 -15.63
CA LEU A 314 -0.95 19.63 -14.26
C LEU A 314 -1.85 20.78 -13.78
N SER A 315 -2.49 21.53 -14.69
CA SER A 315 -3.38 22.64 -14.33
C SER A 315 -4.73 22.14 -13.83
N THR A 316 -5.23 21.06 -14.41
CA THR A 316 -6.52 20.44 -14.04
C THR A 316 -6.35 19.21 -13.15
N GLY A 317 -5.16 18.60 -13.14
CA GLY A 317 -4.87 17.33 -12.47
C GLY A 317 -5.51 16.14 -13.16
N ALA A 318 -5.79 16.23 -14.46
CA ALA A 318 -6.48 15.19 -15.22
C ALA A 318 -5.51 14.34 -16.05
N LEU A 319 -5.67 13.01 -15.99
CA LEU A 319 -5.01 12.08 -16.90
C LEU A 319 -5.74 12.05 -18.24
N HIS A 320 -5.03 12.25 -19.34
CA HIS A 320 -5.61 12.24 -20.69
C HIS A 320 -5.45 10.85 -21.33
N TYR A 321 -6.47 10.01 -21.21
CA TYR A 321 -6.47 8.69 -21.84
C TYR A 321 -6.34 8.77 -23.37
N ALA A 322 -5.63 7.80 -23.93
CA ALA A 322 -5.54 7.57 -25.37
C ALA A 322 -6.84 6.86 -25.84
N PRO A 323 -7.74 7.52 -26.58
CA PRO A 323 -9.07 6.97 -26.89
C PRO A 323 -9.03 5.65 -27.66
N GLU A 324 -8.00 5.43 -28.47
CA GLU A 324 -7.73 4.22 -29.23
C GLU A 324 -7.22 3.05 -28.40
N LYS A 325 -6.79 3.31 -27.15
CA LYS A 325 -6.34 2.29 -26.19
C LYS A 325 -7.39 1.91 -25.16
N LEU A 326 -8.55 2.56 -25.17
CA LEU A 326 -9.65 2.24 -24.25
C LEU A 326 -10.25 0.87 -24.56
N PRO A 327 -10.26 -0.08 -23.60
CA PRO A 327 -10.96 -1.35 -23.74
C PRO A 327 -12.47 -1.11 -23.92
N ARG A 328 -13.11 -1.91 -24.78
CA ARG A 328 -14.57 -1.86 -25.04
C ARG A 328 -15.11 -3.27 -25.15
N ALA A 329 -16.38 -3.48 -24.81
CA ALA A 329 -17.01 -4.79 -24.97
C ALA A 329 -16.86 -5.30 -26.41
N ASN A 330 -16.50 -6.57 -26.53
CA ASN A 330 -16.35 -7.28 -27.80
C ASN A 330 -15.26 -6.73 -28.75
N ILE A 331 -14.37 -5.85 -28.28
CA ILE A 331 -13.26 -5.32 -29.07
C ILE A 331 -11.93 -5.68 -28.41
N VAL A 332 -11.03 -6.28 -29.18
CA VAL A 332 -9.67 -6.56 -28.72
C VAL A 332 -8.78 -5.36 -29.00
N VAL A 333 -8.30 -4.72 -27.94
CA VAL A 333 -7.32 -3.63 -28.00
C VAL A 333 -5.92 -4.22 -27.82
N ARG A 334 -4.96 -3.75 -28.62
CA ARG A 334 -3.56 -4.23 -28.63
C ARG A 334 -2.56 -3.16 -28.23
N ASP A 335 -1.38 -3.60 -27.85
CA ASP A 335 -0.22 -2.75 -27.50
C ASP A 335 -0.57 -1.73 -26.42
N ILE A 336 -1.23 -2.22 -25.36
CA ILE A 336 -1.52 -1.48 -24.13
C ILE A 336 -0.26 -1.55 -23.25
N CYS A 337 0.29 -0.39 -22.91
CA CYS A 337 1.41 -0.26 -21.99
C CYS A 337 1.09 0.84 -20.95
N PRO A 338 1.30 0.57 -19.66
CA PRO A 338 1.66 -0.74 -19.08
C PRO A 338 0.53 -1.79 -19.16
N SER A 339 0.84 -3.08 -18.98
CA SER A 339 -0.21 -4.10 -18.79
C SER A 339 -0.95 -3.90 -17.45
N SER A 340 -1.98 -4.68 -17.14
CA SER A 340 -2.71 -4.53 -15.86
C SER A 340 -1.84 -4.74 -14.60
N ALA A 341 -0.73 -5.47 -14.73
CA ALA A 341 0.29 -5.59 -13.68
C ALA A 341 1.00 -4.25 -13.39
N GLY A 342 0.93 -3.30 -14.33
CA GLY A 342 1.41 -1.93 -14.24
C GLY A 342 2.86 -1.74 -14.68
N GLY A 343 3.30 -0.48 -14.69
CA GLY A 343 4.72 -0.14 -14.84
C GLY A 343 5.54 -0.50 -13.60
N LYS A 344 4.85 -0.71 -12.48
CA LYS A 344 5.33 -1.18 -11.18
C LYS A 344 4.12 -1.69 -10.40
N ASN A 345 4.33 -2.60 -9.44
CA ASN A 345 3.30 -3.12 -8.56
C ASN A 345 3.70 -2.99 -7.07
N TRP A 346 3.40 -3.97 -6.22
CA TRP A 346 3.62 -3.92 -4.77
C TRP A 346 5.09 -3.74 -4.34
N GLN A 347 6.05 -4.10 -5.19
CA GLN A 347 7.48 -4.08 -4.85
C GLN A 347 7.96 -2.63 -4.58
N PRO A 348 8.42 -2.29 -3.37
CA PRO A 348 8.62 -0.89 -3.01
C PRO A 348 9.93 -0.29 -3.53
N SER A 349 9.88 1.01 -3.85
CA SER A 349 11.05 1.81 -4.22
C SER A 349 11.89 2.22 -3.00
N ALA A 350 13.11 2.70 -3.25
CA ALA A 350 14.00 3.29 -2.25
C ALA A 350 14.48 4.67 -2.68
N TRP A 351 14.59 5.60 -1.73
CA TRP A 351 15.15 6.93 -1.94
C TRP A 351 16.51 7.06 -1.26
N SER A 352 17.50 7.61 -1.95
CA SER A 352 18.82 7.89 -1.35
C SER A 352 19.03 9.40 -1.19
N PRO A 353 19.19 9.93 0.03
CA PRO A 353 19.55 11.33 0.22
C PRO A 353 20.96 11.66 -0.28
N ARG A 354 21.84 10.65 -0.48
CA ARG A 354 23.20 10.83 -0.98
C ARG A 354 23.24 11.11 -2.48
N THR A 355 22.49 10.32 -3.25
CA THR A 355 22.45 10.47 -4.71
C THR A 355 21.32 11.39 -5.15
N ARG A 356 20.34 11.65 -4.27
CA ARG A 356 19.08 12.34 -4.58
C ARG A 356 18.31 11.65 -5.70
N LEU A 357 18.40 10.32 -5.74
CA LEU A 357 17.71 9.48 -6.71
C LEU A 357 16.69 8.58 -6.02
N LEU A 358 15.59 8.34 -6.75
CA LEU A 358 14.61 7.30 -6.47
C LEU A 358 14.97 6.06 -7.31
N TYR A 359 15.04 4.90 -6.65
CA TYR A 359 15.30 3.61 -7.28
C TYR A 359 13.99 2.83 -7.36
N ILE A 360 13.44 2.73 -8.57
CA ILE A 360 12.12 2.13 -8.84
C ILE A 360 12.31 0.72 -9.41
N PRO A 361 11.88 -0.34 -8.71
CA PRO A 361 11.75 -1.67 -9.30
C PRO A 361 10.56 -1.71 -10.28
N HIS A 362 10.80 -1.38 -11.54
CA HIS A 362 9.78 -1.32 -12.58
C HIS A 362 9.55 -2.68 -13.27
N GLN A 363 8.43 -2.79 -13.96
CA GLN A 363 8.04 -3.91 -14.81
C GLN A 363 8.15 -3.46 -16.28
N ASN A 364 8.49 -4.41 -17.15
CA ASN A 364 8.44 -4.23 -18.60
C ASN A 364 7.92 -5.54 -19.20
N LEU A 365 6.62 -5.76 -18.99
CA LEU A 365 5.88 -6.97 -19.34
C LEU A 365 5.12 -6.82 -20.65
#